data_AF-Q9Z5Y1-F1
#
_entry.id   AF-Q9Z5Y1-F1
#
_cell.length_a   1.000
_cell.length_b   1.000
_cell.length_c   1.000
_cell.angle_alpha   90.00
_cell.angle_beta   90.00
_cell.angle_gamma   90.00
#
_symmetry.space_group_name_H-M   'P 1'
#
loop_
_entity.id
_entity.type
_entity.pdbx_description
1 polymer ?
#
loop_
_entity_poly.entity_id
_entity_poly.type
_entity_poly.pdbx_seq_one_letter_code
_entity_poly.pdbx_strand_id
1 'polypeptide(L)'
;MTPETSASTAAGTDEAALKARLRKMNSKASQLKLDLHDLSEELPLGWENILDLARRTYDAYAEIALLENELRAGAAGGAGKGAGA
;
A
#
# COMPACT_ATOMS: atom_id res chain seq x y z
N MET A 1 18.63 36.96 10.86
CA MET A 1 18.60 35.64 11.50
C MET A 1 17.45 34.87 10.85
N THR A 2 17.72 34.12 9.80
CA THR A 2 16.71 33.32 9.08
C THR A 2 16.76 31.89 9.58
N PRO A 3 15.70 31.37 10.22
CA PRO A 3 15.50 29.94 10.31
C PRO A 3 14.38 29.55 9.33
N GLU A 4 14.68 28.71 8.35
CA GLU A 4 13.80 27.62 7.90
C GLU A 4 14.38 26.95 6.65
N THR A 5 15.21 25.94 6.88
CA THR A 5 15.37 24.83 5.95
C THR A 5 15.46 23.56 6.80
N SER A 6 14.31 23.05 7.25
CA SER A 6 14.22 21.74 7.94
C SER A 6 13.20 20.79 7.31
N ALA A 7 12.53 21.17 6.21
CA ALA A 7 11.53 20.32 5.56
C ALA A 7 12.12 19.11 4.78
N SER A 8 13.43 19.09 4.48
CA SER A 8 14.00 18.08 3.57
C SER A 8 14.26 16.70 4.19
N THR A 9 14.20 16.53 5.52
CA THR A 9 14.41 15.24 6.20
C THR A 9 13.11 14.47 6.45
N ALA A 10 11.94 15.11 6.35
CA ALA A 10 10.64 14.45 6.57
C ALA A 10 10.24 13.53 5.40
N ALA A 11 10.45 13.98 4.15
CA ALA A 11 10.03 13.24 2.95
C ALA A 11 10.66 11.84 2.81
N GLY A 12 11.91 11.66 3.25
CA GLY A 12 12.58 10.34 3.22
C GLY A 12 12.02 9.35 4.24
N THR A 13 11.53 9.84 5.38
CA THR A 13 10.88 9.01 6.41
C THR A 13 9.48 8.58 5.96
N ASP A 14 8.74 9.46 5.29
CA ASP A 14 7.41 9.16 4.75
C ASP A 14 7.48 8.10 3.63
N GLU A 15 8.44 8.20 2.71
CA GLU A 15 8.64 7.20 1.67
C GLU A 15 9.03 5.82 2.25
N ALA A 16 9.90 5.80 3.26
CA ALA A 16 10.28 4.57 3.95
C ALA A 16 9.09 3.93 4.69
N ALA A 17 8.25 4.74 5.33
CA ALA A 17 7.04 4.28 5.99
C ALA A 17 6.01 3.71 4.99
N LEU A 18 5.81 4.38 3.85
CA LEU A 18 4.94 3.89 2.77
C LEU A 18 5.43 2.56 2.21
N LYS A 19 6.73 2.42 1.94
CA LYS A 19 7.32 1.14 1.47
C LYS A 19 7.18 0.03 2.51
N ALA A 20 7.35 0.33 3.80
CA ALA A 20 7.17 -0.65 4.88
C ALA A 20 5.71 -1.13 4.96
N ARG A 21 4.74 -0.20 4.86
CA ARG A 21 3.31 -0.53 4.84
C ARG A 21 2.95 -1.34 3.60
N LEU A 22 3.46 -0.97 2.42
CA LEU A 22 3.25 -1.70 1.17
C LEU A 22 3.76 -3.14 1.25
N ARG A 23 4.94 -3.37 1.84
CA ARG A 23 5.47 -4.73 2.06
C ARG A 23 4.55 -5.53 2.98
N LYS A 24 4.11 -4.94 4.10
CA LYS A 24 3.18 -5.58 5.04
C LYS A 24 1.86 -5.95 4.36
N MET A 25 1.31 -5.04 3.55
CA MET A 25 0.06 -5.28 2.83
C MET A 25 0.21 -6.35 1.76
N ASN A 26 1.33 -6.41 1.03
CA ASN A 26 1.58 -7.48 0.06
C ASN A 26 1.60 -8.87 0.70
N SER A 27 2.26 -9.02 1.86
CA SER A 27 2.22 -10.28 2.60
C SER A 27 0.80 -10.65 3.04
N LYS A 28 0.04 -9.66 3.56
CA LYS A 28 -1.35 -9.86 3.98
C LYS A 28 -2.26 -10.25 2.81
N ALA A 29 -2.18 -9.53 1.69
CA ALA A 29 -2.97 -9.80 0.48
C ALA A 29 -2.66 -11.19 -0.08
N SER A 30 -1.40 -11.60 -0.04
CA SER A 30 -0.98 -12.95 -0.48
C SER A 30 -1.60 -14.04 0.37
N GLN A 31 -1.62 -13.88 1.71
CA GLN A 31 -2.30 -14.82 2.60
C GLN A 31 -3.80 -14.86 2.33
N LEU A 32 -4.47 -13.70 2.26
CA LEU A 32 -5.90 -13.62 1.99
C LEU A 32 -6.30 -14.22 0.64
N LYS A 33 -5.41 -14.14 -0.36
CA LYS A 33 -5.59 -14.80 -1.66
C LYS A 33 -5.61 -16.32 -1.52
N LEU A 34 -4.70 -16.88 -0.72
CA LEU A 34 -4.64 -18.31 -0.46
C LEU A 34 -5.86 -18.76 0.35
N ASP A 35 -6.19 -18.03 1.42
CA ASP A 35 -7.38 -18.33 2.23
C ASP A 35 -8.66 -18.32 1.38
N LEU A 36 -8.81 -17.34 0.47
CA LEU A 36 -9.97 -17.24 -0.41
C LEU A 36 -10.02 -18.36 -1.46
N HIS A 37 -8.86 -18.77 -1.96
CA HIS A 37 -8.73 -19.94 -2.84
C HIS A 37 -9.21 -21.20 -2.12
N ASP A 38 -8.66 -21.46 -0.94
CA ASP A 38 -8.97 -22.66 -0.15
C ASP A 38 -10.45 -22.70 0.23
N LEU A 39 -11.01 -21.55 0.67
CA LEU A 39 -12.45 -21.44 0.95
C LEU A 39 -13.31 -21.78 -0.28
N SER A 40 -12.87 -21.38 -1.48
CA SER A 40 -13.61 -21.64 -2.71
C SER A 40 -13.57 -23.11 -3.13
N GLU A 41 -12.48 -23.83 -2.80
CA GLU A 41 -12.35 -25.26 -3.05
C GLU A 41 -13.16 -26.12 -2.05
N GLU A 42 -13.35 -25.63 -0.81
CA GLU A 42 -14.03 -26.37 0.26
C GLU A 42 -15.57 -26.27 0.24
N LEU A 43 -16.15 -25.50 -0.68
CA LEU A 43 -17.60 -25.33 -0.75
C LEU A 43 -18.34 -26.68 -0.89
N PRO A 44 -19.47 -26.88 -0.17
CA PRO A 44 -20.25 -25.87 0.54
C PRO A 44 -19.80 -25.55 1.98
N LEU A 45 -18.71 -26.14 2.49
CA LEU A 45 -18.23 -25.79 3.83
C LEU A 45 -17.76 -24.33 3.87
N GLY A 46 -18.03 -23.63 4.98
CA GLY A 46 -17.56 -22.26 5.18
C GLY A 46 -18.25 -21.18 4.33
N TRP A 47 -19.32 -21.49 3.60
CA TRP A 47 -19.98 -20.56 2.65
C TRP A 47 -20.37 -19.21 3.26
N GLU A 48 -20.67 -19.15 4.56
CA GLU A 48 -21.03 -17.92 5.28
C GLU A 48 -19.88 -16.90 5.28
N ASN A 49 -18.63 -17.36 5.14
CA ASN A 49 -17.43 -16.52 5.14
C ASN A 49 -17.08 -15.94 3.77
N ILE A 50 -17.77 -16.34 2.68
CA ILE A 50 -17.41 -15.94 1.31
C ILE A 50 -17.34 -14.42 1.20
N LEU A 51 -18.37 -13.72 1.69
CA LEU A 51 -18.45 -12.27 1.56
C LEU A 51 -17.40 -11.55 2.41
N ASP A 52 -17.16 -12.01 3.64
CA ASP A 52 -16.15 -11.41 4.52
C ASP A 52 -14.75 -11.57 3.93
N LEU A 53 -14.40 -12.79 3.54
CA LEU A 53 -13.06 -13.09 3.04
C LEU A 53 -12.80 -12.40 1.69
N ALA A 54 -13.78 -12.43 0.77
CA ALA A 54 -13.68 -11.70 -0.49
C ALA A 54 -13.52 -10.19 -0.26
N ARG A 55 -14.29 -9.61 0.68
CA ARG A 55 -14.18 -8.18 0.99
C ARG A 55 -12.81 -7.82 1.54
N ARG A 56 -12.29 -8.61 2.48
CA ARG A 56 -10.95 -8.40 3.06
C ARG A 56 -9.84 -8.51 2.01
N THR A 57 -9.96 -9.48 1.11
CA THR A 57 -9.01 -9.64 -0.01
C THR A 57 -9.06 -8.43 -0.93
N TYR A 58 -10.25 -7.97 -1.31
CA TYR A 58 -10.43 -6.77 -2.12
C TYR A 58 -9.82 -5.54 -1.45
N ASP A 59 -10.16 -5.27 -0.19
CA ASP A 59 -9.69 -4.09 0.54
C ASP A 59 -8.15 -4.08 0.65
N ALA A 60 -7.52 -5.25 0.85
CA ALA A 60 -6.07 -5.37 0.90
C ALA A 60 -5.40 -5.01 -0.45
N TYR A 61 -5.94 -5.50 -1.58
CA TYR A 61 -5.41 -5.15 -2.90
C TYR A 61 -5.70 -3.69 -3.29
N ALA A 62 -6.86 -3.15 -2.90
CA ALA A 62 -7.18 -1.74 -3.09
C ALA A 62 -6.19 -0.84 -2.32
N GLU A 63 -5.88 -1.19 -1.07
CA GLU A 63 -4.88 -0.45 -0.27
C GLU A 63 -3.48 -0.51 -0.88
N ILE A 64 -3.06 -1.67 -1.41
CA ILE A 64 -1.80 -1.81 -2.15
C ILE A 64 -1.76 -0.83 -3.33
N ALA A 65 -2.81 -0.80 -4.15
CA ALA A 65 -2.87 0.09 -5.31
C ALA A 65 -2.79 1.58 -4.93
N LEU A 66 -3.42 1.96 -3.81
CA LEU A 66 -3.32 3.33 -3.28
C LEU A 66 -1.89 3.66 -2.84
N LEU A 67 -1.23 2.77 -2.10
CA LEU A 67 0.14 2.98 -1.62
C LEU A 67 1.16 3.05 -2.77
N GLU A 68 0.98 2.24 -3.81
CA GLU A 68 1.80 2.30 -5.03
C GLU A 68 1.62 3.63 -5.78
N ASN A 69 0.38 4.14 -5.82
CA ASN A 69 0.10 5.44 -6.42
C ASN A 69 0.71 6.59 -5.61
N GLU A 70 0.62 6.55 -4.28
CA GLU A 70 1.25 7.52 -3.38
C GLU A 70 2.78 7.53 -3.53
N LEU A 71 3.41 6.35 -3.56
CA LEU A 71 4.85 6.23 -3.81
C LEU A 71 5.27 6.78 -5.17
N ARG A 72 4.47 6.53 -6.21
CA ARG A 72 4.72 7.07 -7.55
C ARG A 72 4.57 8.59 -7.58
N ALA A 73 3.55 9.14 -6.93
CA ALA A 73 3.32 10.57 -6.86
C ALA A 73 4.45 11.28 -6.07
N GLY A 74 4.90 10.68 -4.96
CA GLY A 74 6.05 11.17 -4.18
C GLY A 74 7.36 11.14 -4.97
N ALA A 75 7.61 10.08 -5.74
CA ALA A 75 8.78 9.97 -6.62
C ALA A 75 8.75 10.98 -7.79
N ALA A 76 7.57 11.29 -8.32
CA ALA A 76 7.40 12.28 -9.39
C ALA A 76 7.54 13.74 -8.89
N GLY A 77 7.13 14.02 -7.65
CA GLY A 77 7.23 15.35 -7.03
C GLY A 77 8.67 15.82 -6.75
N GLY A 78 9.64 14.91 -6.67
CA GLY A 78 11.06 15.22 -6.48
C GLY A 78 11.82 15.67 -7.73
N ALA A 79 11.26 15.46 -8.93
CA ALA A 79 11.96 15.73 -10.20
C ALA A 79 11.76 17.15 -10.76
N GLY A 80 11.01 18.02 -10.08
CA GLY A 80 10.58 19.33 -10.61
C GLY A 80 11.28 20.58 -10.06
N LYS A 81 12.23 20.46 -9.11
CA LYS A 81 12.86 21.63 -8.46
C LYS A 81 14.37 21.65 -8.68
N GLY A 82 14.78 21.90 -9.92
CA GLY A 82 16.20 21.96 -10.29
C GLY A 82 16.46 22.22 -11.78
N ALA A 83 15.68 23.07 -12.43
CA ALA A 83 16.04 23.59 -13.76
C ALA A 83 15.34 24.93 -13.99
N GLY A 84 16.06 26.04 -13.85
CA GLY A 84 15.57 27.34 -14.30
C GLY A 84 16.19 28.54 -13.60
N ALA A 85 17.23 29.08 -14.25
CA ALA A 85 17.82 30.42 -14.16
C ALA A 85 18.67 30.77 -12.92
#